data_AF-A0AAD3NXR7-F1
#
_entry.id   AF-A0AAD3NXR7-F1
#
_cell.length_a   1.000
_cell.length_b   1.000
_cell.length_c   1.000
_cell.angle_alpha   90.00
_cell.angle_beta   90.00
_cell.angle_gamma   90.00
#
_symmetry.space_group_name_H-M   'P 1'
#
loop_
_entity.id
_entity.type
_entity.pdbx_description
1 polymer ?
#
loop_
_entity_poly.entity_id
_entity_poly.type
_entity_poly.pdbx_seq_one_letter_code
_entity_poly.pdbx_strand_id
1 'polypeptide(L)'
;MRPWLLFSLLILWVTAVSAQEEPDPRLVRAADEVALAYVITGDAEVDAASEAGLRGLSQVLTARTTVEPGEPIGIDPDRDDLSLLTFLYWPVTGTQAPPSPQAYARLNHFLRSGGMILFDTRDGDIAGLGGPDGTAALQALAAPLDIPPLAPVPQDHVLTRSFYLLRNFPGRYLDSDVWAEAPPAGAEAAEGAPFRNLNDGVSPVLIGGNAWAEAWAVDDNGLPMFSVGAGFEGERQREMAYRFGVNLIMYVLTGNYKSDQVHVPALLDRLREEEEVVQ
;
A
#
# COMPACT_ATOMS: atom_id res chain seq x y z
N MET A 1 -41.78 -63.11 34.20
CA MET A 1 -41.63 -62.97 32.72
C MET A 1 -42.24 -61.61 32.37
N ARG A 2 -41.61 -60.55 31.84
CA ARG A 2 -40.29 -60.19 31.29
C ARG A 2 -40.10 -58.68 31.58
N PRO A 3 -38.90 -58.15 31.83
CA PRO A 3 -38.66 -56.73 32.04
C PRO A 3 -38.57 -55.99 30.69
N TRP A 4 -39.10 -54.78 30.59
CA TRP A 4 -38.83 -53.89 29.47
C TRP A 4 -37.92 -52.75 29.97
N LEU A 5 -36.68 -52.82 29.50
CA LEU A 5 -35.66 -51.79 29.58
C LEU A 5 -36.11 -50.58 28.74
N LEU A 6 -36.26 -49.42 29.36
CA LEU A 6 -36.29 -48.14 28.66
C LEU A 6 -34.84 -47.72 28.39
N PHE A 7 -34.43 -47.83 27.12
CA PHE A 7 -33.15 -47.34 26.63
C PHE A 7 -33.30 -45.83 26.37
N SER A 8 -32.71 -44.99 27.21
CA SER A 8 -32.62 -43.56 26.96
C SER A 8 -31.60 -43.32 25.84
N LEU A 9 -32.08 -42.87 24.68
CA LEU A 9 -31.25 -42.43 23.57
C LEU A 9 -30.72 -41.03 23.88
N LEU A 10 -29.45 -40.94 24.28
CA LEU A 10 -28.74 -39.67 24.42
C LEU A 10 -28.37 -39.18 23.01
N ILE A 11 -29.12 -38.22 22.47
CA ILE A 11 -28.75 -37.54 21.23
C ILE A 11 -27.64 -36.54 21.58
N LEU A 12 -26.39 -36.91 21.28
CA LEU A 12 -25.25 -36.01 21.26
C LEU A 12 -25.48 -34.97 20.15
N TRP A 13 -25.83 -33.76 20.55
CA TRP A 13 -25.71 -32.59 19.70
C TRP A 13 -24.23 -32.31 19.52
N VAL A 14 -23.63 -32.87 18.46
CA VAL A 14 -22.36 -32.37 17.95
C VAL A 14 -22.67 -30.99 17.39
N THR A 15 -22.37 -29.96 18.18
CA THR A 15 -22.26 -28.60 17.65
C THR A 15 -21.25 -28.66 16.52
N ALA A 16 -21.68 -28.37 15.30
CA ALA A 16 -20.78 -28.10 14.19
C ALA A 16 -19.80 -27.03 14.67
N VAL A 17 -18.57 -27.44 14.95
CA VAL A 17 -17.43 -26.55 15.01
C VAL A 17 -17.44 -25.86 13.65
N SER A 18 -17.62 -24.54 13.62
CA SER A 18 -17.48 -23.76 12.39
C SER A 18 -16.16 -24.18 11.75
N ALA A 19 -16.23 -24.75 10.55
CA ALA A 19 -15.04 -25.01 9.76
C ALA A 19 -14.33 -23.67 9.59
N GLN A 20 -13.10 -23.56 10.10
CA GLN A 20 -12.20 -22.51 9.63
C GLN A 20 -12.07 -22.75 8.13
N GLU A 21 -12.60 -21.82 7.33
CA GLU A 21 -12.42 -21.81 5.89
C GLU A 21 -10.92 -21.78 5.63
N GLU A 22 -10.41 -22.78 4.90
CA GLU A 22 -8.98 -22.83 4.59
C GLU A 22 -8.59 -21.56 3.81
N PRO A 23 -7.45 -20.91 4.13
CA PRO A 23 -7.01 -19.72 3.42
C PRO A 23 -6.87 -19.97 1.91
N ASP A 24 -7.27 -19.02 1.07
CA ASP A 24 -7.09 -19.12 -0.39
C ASP A 24 -5.60 -19.39 -0.71
N PRO A 25 -5.25 -20.54 -1.32
CA PRO A 25 -3.86 -20.89 -1.62
C PRO A 25 -3.14 -19.84 -2.49
N ARG A 26 -3.87 -19.06 -3.27
CA ARG A 26 -3.32 -17.95 -4.05
C ARG A 26 -2.84 -16.82 -3.16
N LEU A 27 -3.59 -16.46 -2.12
CA LEU A 27 -3.24 -15.41 -1.15
C LEU A 27 -2.10 -15.86 -0.24
N VAL A 28 -2.09 -17.15 0.15
CA VAL A 28 -0.96 -17.73 0.90
C VAL A 28 0.33 -17.61 0.10
N ARG A 29 0.33 -18.03 -1.17
CA ARG A 29 1.50 -17.90 -2.05
C ARG A 29 1.92 -16.44 -2.22
N ALA A 30 0.97 -15.54 -2.45
CA ALA A 30 1.24 -14.12 -2.59
C ALA A 30 1.93 -13.55 -1.34
N ALA A 31 1.52 -13.96 -0.15
CA ALA A 31 2.16 -13.55 1.10
C ALA A 31 3.57 -14.12 1.26
N ASP A 32 3.75 -15.42 0.98
CA ASP A 32 5.05 -16.10 1.04
C ASP A 32 6.07 -15.48 0.07
N GLU A 33 5.61 -15.03 -1.09
CA GLU A 33 6.44 -14.42 -2.13
C GLU A 33 6.46 -12.88 -2.07
N VAL A 34 5.85 -12.25 -1.06
CA VAL A 34 5.74 -10.78 -0.94
C VAL A 34 5.20 -10.14 -2.22
N ALA A 35 4.25 -10.81 -2.88
CA ALA A 35 3.68 -10.37 -4.14
C ALA A 35 2.95 -9.03 -3.98
N LEU A 36 3.11 -8.17 -4.97
CA LEU A 36 2.41 -6.89 -5.01
C LEU A 36 0.97 -7.10 -5.45
N ALA A 37 0.02 -6.53 -4.69
CA ALA A 37 -1.39 -6.70 -4.94
C ALA A 37 -2.03 -5.45 -5.56
N TYR A 38 -2.95 -5.65 -6.50
CA TYR A 38 -3.80 -4.60 -7.05
C TYR A 38 -5.28 -4.92 -6.87
N VAL A 39 -6.13 -3.91 -6.73
CA VAL A 39 -7.59 -4.11 -6.66
C VAL A 39 -8.16 -4.28 -8.08
N ILE A 40 -8.96 -5.33 -8.27
CA ILE A 40 -9.71 -5.59 -9.50
C ILE A 40 -10.86 -4.59 -9.59
N THR A 41 -10.84 -3.75 -10.62
CA THR A 41 -11.82 -2.67 -10.82
C THR A 41 -13.04 -3.11 -11.63
N GLY A 42 -12.90 -4.20 -12.38
CA GLY A 42 -13.89 -4.64 -13.37
C GLY A 42 -13.69 -4.02 -14.76
N ASP A 43 -12.70 -3.13 -14.91
CA ASP A 43 -12.24 -2.65 -16.21
C ASP A 43 -10.97 -3.43 -16.62
N ALA A 44 -11.10 -4.26 -17.67
CA ALA A 44 -10.05 -5.17 -18.10
C ALA A 44 -8.76 -4.46 -18.55
N GLU A 45 -8.85 -3.24 -19.12
CA GLU A 45 -7.67 -2.50 -19.54
C GLU A 45 -6.91 -1.94 -18.33
N VAL A 46 -7.66 -1.44 -17.34
CA VAL A 46 -7.12 -0.96 -16.06
C VAL A 46 -6.48 -2.08 -15.26
N ASP A 47 -7.16 -3.22 -15.16
CA ASP A 47 -6.69 -4.36 -14.39
C ASP A 47 -5.43 -4.96 -15.04
N ALA A 48 -5.40 -5.09 -16.38
CA ALA A 48 -4.22 -5.54 -17.11
C ALA A 48 -3.03 -4.57 -16.99
N ALA A 49 -3.27 -3.26 -17.03
CA ALA A 49 -2.22 -2.26 -16.82
C ALA A 49 -1.66 -2.30 -15.40
N SER A 50 -2.52 -2.54 -14.40
CA SER A 50 -2.15 -2.68 -12.99
C SER A 50 -1.25 -3.90 -12.78
N GLU A 51 -1.65 -5.04 -13.32
CA GLU A 51 -0.85 -6.26 -13.26
C GLU A 51 0.52 -6.08 -13.93
N ALA A 52 0.55 -5.59 -15.17
CA ALA A 52 1.79 -5.36 -15.90
C ALA A 52 2.69 -4.32 -15.20
N GLY A 53 2.09 -3.29 -14.61
CA GLY A 53 2.77 -2.27 -13.83
C GLY A 53 3.47 -2.84 -12.61
N LEU A 54 2.75 -3.60 -11.80
CA LEU A 54 3.31 -4.25 -10.61
C LEU A 54 4.32 -5.34 -10.98
N ARG A 55 4.17 -6.01 -12.13
CA ARG A 55 5.15 -6.95 -12.67
C ARG A 55 6.46 -6.26 -13.00
N GLY A 56 6.41 -5.14 -13.71
CA GLY A 56 7.59 -4.32 -14.00
C GLY A 56 8.24 -3.75 -12.75
N LEU A 57 7.44 -3.31 -11.77
CA LEU A 57 7.96 -2.86 -10.48
C LEU A 57 8.65 -4.01 -9.71
N SER A 58 8.08 -5.22 -9.74
CA SER A 58 8.68 -6.41 -9.10
C SER A 58 10.02 -6.79 -9.72
N GLN A 59 10.14 -6.69 -11.05
CA GLN A 59 11.41 -6.88 -11.76
C GLN A 59 12.46 -5.83 -11.33
N VAL A 60 12.05 -4.56 -11.21
CA VAL A 60 12.93 -3.47 -10.76
C VAL A 60 13.36 -3.67 -9.30
N LEU A 61 12.46 -4.08 -8.41
CA LEU A 61 12.77 -4.39 -7.01
C LEU A 61 13.81 -5.50 -6.92
N THR A 62 13.60 -6.60 -7.64
CA THR A 62 14.53 -7.73 -7.72
C THR A 62 15.89 -7.31 -8.24
N ALA A 63 15.92 -6.45 -9.27
CA ALA A 63 17.18 -6.02 -9.89
C ALA A 63 17.98 -5.01 -9.04
N ARG A 64 17.32 -4.26 -8.14
CA ARG A 64 17.92 -3.10 -7.46
C ARG A 64 17.93 -3.19 -5.94
N THR A 65 17.24 -4.16 -5.35
CA THR A 65 17.08 -4.34 -3.90
C THR A 65 17.24 -5.82 -3.52
N THR A 66 17.06 -6.15 -2.25
CA THR A 66 16.98 -7.55 -1.76
C THR A 66 15.54 -8.07 -1.69
N VAL A 67 14.56 -7.27 -2.10
CA VAL A 67 13.15 -7.68 -2.17
C VAL A 67 12.95 -8.38 -3.50
N GLU A 68 12.44 -9.60 -3.46
CA GLU A 68 12.15 -10.44 -4.64
C GLU A 68 10.65 -10.78 -4.66
N PRO A 69 9.77 -9.84 -5.05
CA PRO A 69 8.34 -10.10 -5.11
C PRO A 69 8.01 -11.18 -6.13
N GLY A 70 7.08 -12.05 -5.79
CA GLY A 70 6.46 -13.00 -6.72
C GLY A 70 5.56 -12.32 -7.76
N GLU A 71 4.80 -13.16 -8.46
CA GLU A 71 3.84 -12.70 -9.47
C GLU A 71 2.76 -11.81 -8.86
N PRO A 72 2.48 -10.61 -9.43
CA PRO A 72 1.43 -9.74 -8.92
C PRO A 72 0.06 -10.41 -8.85
N ILE A 73 -0.77 -9.97 -7.93
CA ILE A 73 -2.06 -10.59 -7.64
C ILE A 73 -3.20 -9.56 -7.68
N GLY A 74 -4.25 -9.87 -8.45
CA GLY A 74 -5.50 -9.13 -8.44
C GLY A 74 -6.36 -9.51 -7.24
N ILE A 75 -6.88 -8.53 -6.52
CA ILE A 75 -7.66 -8.69 -5.29
C ILE A 75 -9.08 -8.19 -5.51
N ASP A 76 -10.05 -9.02 -5.15
CA ASP A 76 -11.45 -8.63 -5.02
C ASP A 76 -11.77 -8.35 -3.53
N PRO A 77 -11.92 -7.08 -3.10
CA PRO A 77 -12.16 -6.75 -1.69
C PRO A 77 -13.44 -7.37 -1.11
N ASP A 78 -14.39 -7.78 -1.97
CA ASP A 78 -15.64 -8.43 -1.58
C ASP A 78 -15.46 -9.93 -1.28
N ARG A 79 -14.38 -10.55 -1.76
CA ARG A 79 -14.17 -12.00 -1.66
C ARG A 79 -12.88 -12.38 -0.95
N ASP A 80 -11.81 -11.67 -1.23
CA ASP A 80 -10.46 -12.05 -0.85
C ASP A 80 -10.13 -11.61 0.59
N ASP A 81 -9.30 -12.40 1.27
CA ASP A 81 -8.78 -12.07 2.59
C ASP A 81 -7.58 -11.12 2.46
N LEU A 82 -7.67 -9.96 3.12
CA LEU A 82 -6.62 -8.94 3.09
C LEU A 82 -5.59 -9.12 4.21
N SER A 83 -5.83 -10.03 5.16
CA SER A 83 -5.00 -10.20 6.37
C SER A 83 -3.54 -10.60 6.08
N LEU A 84 -3.29 -11.17 4.90
CA LEU A 84 -1.97 -11.64 4.47
C LEU A 84 -1.21 -10.61 3.60
N LEU A 85 -1.82 -9.45 3.34
CA LEU A 85 -1.25 -8.41 2.49
C LEU A 85 -0.70 -7.26 3.36
N THR A 86 0.28 -6.54 2.82
CA THR A 86 0.83 -5.31 3.45
C THR A 86 0.63 -4.07 2.58
N PHE A 87 0.36 -4.26 1.28
CA PHE A 87 0.21 -3.20 0.29
C PHE A 87 -0.91 -3.53 -0.69
N LEU A 88 -1.70 -2.52 -1.06
CA LEU A 88 -2.70 -2.59 -2.13
C LEU A 88 -2.54 -1.38 -3.06
N TYR A 89 -2.31 -1.64 -4.34
CA TYR A 89 -2.47 -0.63 -5.40
C TYR A 89 -3.95 -0.58 -5.83
N TRP A 90 -4.58 0.59 -5.75
CA TRP A 90 -5.98 0.77 -6.13
C TRP A 90 -6.11 1.85 -7.21
N PRO A 91 -6.24 1.46 -8.49
CA PRO A 91 -6.57 2.40 -9.54
C PRO A 91 -8.04 2.83 -9.41
N VAL A 92 -8.28 4.12 -9.22
CA VAL A 92 -9.63 4.67 -9.05
C VAL A 92 -10.23 4.96 -10.43
N THR A 93 -11.40 4.39 -10.70
CA THR A 93 -12.16 4.63 -11.93
C THR A 93 -13.53 5.21 -11.61
N GLY A 94 -14.14 5.93 -12.55
CA GLY A 94 -15.49 6.49 -12.38
C GLY A 94 -16.61 5.44 -12.51
N THR A 95 -16.29 4.23 -12.99
CA THR A 95 -17.26 3.18 -13.31
C THR A 95 -17.19 1.98 -12.37
N GLN A 96 -16.20 1.92 -11.46
CA GLN A 96 -16.11 0.83 -10.49
C GLN A 96 -17.32 0.79 -9.57
N ALA A 97 -17.82 -0.41 -9.30
CA ALA A 97 -18.84 -0.60 -8.28
C ALA A 97 -18.23 -0.28 -6.90
N PRO A 98 -18.97 0.38 -5.99
CA PRO A 98 -18.50 0.56 -4.63
C PRO A 98 -18.38 -0.81 -3.93
N PRO A 99 -17.32 -1.02 -3.12
CA PRO A 99 -17.21 -2.21 -2.28
C PRO A 99 -18.44 -2.43 -1.39
N SER A 100 -18.76 -3.67 -1.05
CA SER A 100 -19.83 -3.93 -0.08
C SER A 100 -19.47 -3.41 1.32
N PRO A 101 -20.46 -3.25 2.23
CA PRO A 101 -20.17 -2.92 3.63
C PRO A 101 -19.20 -3.90 4.31
N GLN A 102 -19.22 -5.18 3.93
CA GLN A 102 -18.29 -6.17 4.47
C GLN A 102 -16.87 -5.96 3.93
N ALA A 103 -16.73 -5.59 2.65
CA ALA A 103 -15.43 -5.22 2.09
C ALA A 103 -14.86 -3.98 2.79
N TYR A 104 -15.66 -2.95 3.06
CA TYR A 104 -15.20 -1.80 3.84
C TYR A 104 -14.75 -2.18 5.26
N ALA A 105 -15.46 -3.10 5.93
CA ALA A 105 -15.02 -3.61 7.23
C ALA A 105 -13.66 -4.32 7.15
N ARG A 106 -13.41 -5.11 6.09
CA ARG A 106 -12.10 -5.75 5.82
C ARG A 106 -11.01 -4.73 5.51
N LEU A 107 -11.29 -3.75 4.66
CA LEU A 107 -10.35 -2.68 4.30
C LEU A 107 -9.97 -1.86 5.54
N ASN A 108 -10.93 -1.49 6.38
CA ASN A 108 -10.64 -0.79 7.63
C ASN A 108 -9.85 -1.65 8.62
N HIS A 109 -10.07 -2.98 8.64
CA HIS A 109 -9.22 -3.88 9.41
C HIS A 109 -7.79 -3.91 8.86
N PHE A 110 -7.62 -4.04 7.54
CA PHE A 110 -6.34 -4.02 6.85
C PHE A 110 -5.54 -2.73 7.16
N LEU A 111 -6.17 -1.57 7.07
CA LEU A 111 -5.53 -0.29 7.42
C LEU A 111 -5.09 -0.25 8.90
N ARG A 112 -5.94 -0.71 9.82
CA ARG A 112 -5.60 -0.78 11.26
C ARG A 112 -4.52 -1.79 11.59
N SER A 113 -4.35 -2.84 10.79
CA SER A 113 -3.29 -3.84 10.97
C SER A 113 -1.96 -3.45 10.33
N GLY A 114 -1.83 -2.21 9.83
CA GLY A 114 -0.61 -1.68 9.23
C GLY A 114 -0.50 -1.88 7.72
N GLY A 115 -1.58 -2.30 7.07
CA GLY A 115 -1.67 -2.33 5.61
C GLY A 115 -1.74 -0.91 5.02
N MET A 116 -1.11 -0.73 3.86
CA MET A 116 -1.16 0.53 3.11
C MET A 116 -1.98 0.38 1.82
N ILE A 117 -2.80 1.38 1.50
CA ILE A 117 -3.42 1.53 0.17
C ILE A 117 -2.81 2.71 -0.58
N LEU A 118 -2.37 2.48 -1.82
CA LEU A 118 -2.07 3.53 -2.79
C LEU A 118 -3.29 3.74 -3.72
N PHE A 119 -4.02 4.83 -3.53
CA PHE A 119 -5.06 5.24 -4.48
C PHE A 119 -4.43 6.02 -5.64
N ASP A 120 -4.60 5.50 -6.86
CA ASP A 120 -4.15 6.14 -8.09
C ASP A 120 -5.36 6.64 -8.88
N THR A 121 -5.62 7.95 -8.85
CA THR A 121 -6.76 8.57 -9.55
C THR A 121 -6.57 8.68 -11.05
N ARG A 122 -5.34 8.48 -11.55
CA ARG A 122 -4.96 8.46 -12.98
C ARG A 122 -5.37 9.70 -13.79
N ASP A 123 -5.76 10.77 -13.11
CA ASP A 123 -6.24 12.03 -13.70
C ASP A 123 -5.14 13.09 -13.84
N GLY A 124 -3.87 12.69 -13.71
CA GLY A 124 -2.70 13.56 -13.85
C GLY A 124 -2.57 14.24 -15.22
N ASP A 125 -3.13 13.68 -16.29
CA ASP A 125 -3.21 14.34 -17.61
C ASP A 125 -4.11 15.58 -17.59
N ILE A 126 -5.10 15.57 -16.70
CA ILE A 126 -6.18 16.56 -16.59
C ILE A 126 -5.79 17.63 -15.54
N ALA A 127 -4.75 17.37 -14.73
CA ALA A 127 -4.36 18.10 -13.52
C ALA A 127 -3.69 19.47 -13.73
N GLY A 128 -4.09 20.21 -14.77
CA GLY A 128 -4.08 21.68 -14.72
C GLY A 128 -5.38 22.25 -14.13
N LEU A 129 -6.44 21.45 -14.07
CA LEU A 129 -7.79 21.82 -13.67
C LEU A 129 -8.43 20.58 -13.04
N GLY A 130 -8.44 20.44 -11.71
CA GLY A 130 -9.01 19.28 -11.01
C GLY A 130 -10.26 18.71 -11.68
N GLY A 131 -10.06 17.63 -12.45
CA GLY A 131 -11.09 17.01 -13.26
C GLY A 131 -12.16 16.41 -12.34
N PRO A 132 -13.46 16.61 -12.63
CA PRO A 132 -14.52 16.30 -11.68
C PRO A 132 -14.66 14.81 -11.34
N ASP A 133 -14.22 13.90 -12.22
CA ASP A 133 -14.60 12.49 -12.12
C ASP A 133 -13.68 11.67 -11.19
N GLY A 134 -12.35 11.85 -11.28
CA GLY A 134 -11.38 11.12 -10.44
C GLY A 134 -11.46 11.53 -8.97
N THR A 135 -11.60 12.83 -8.70
CA THR A 135 -11.74 13.36 -7.34
C THR A 135 -13.07 12.94 -6.70
N ALA A 136 -14.19 13.00 -7.44
CA ALA A 136 -15.49 12.57 -6.91
C ALA A 136 -15.54 11.05 -6.67
N ALA A 137 -14.99 10.25 -7.59
CA ALA A 137 -14.89 8.81 -7.43
C ALA A 137 -14.04 8.44 -6.21
N LEU A 138 -12.88 9.09 -6.03
CA LEU A 138 -12.04 8.90 -4.86
C LEU A 138 -12.77 9.30 -3.58
N GLN A 139 -13.44 10.46 -3.54
CA GLN A 139 -14.19 10.89 -2.35
C GLN A 139 -15.29 9.89 -1.97
N ALA A 140 -16.03 9.37 -2.96
CA ALA A 140 -17.06 8.37 -2.74
C ALA A 140 -16.47 7.04 -2.23
N LEU A 141 -15.33 6.62 -2.78
CA LEU A 141 -14.62 5.39 -2.39
C LEU A 141 -13.99 5.51 -0.99
N ALA A 142 -13.42 6.67 -0.67
CA ALA A 142 -12.68 6.92 0.55
C ALA A 142 -13.60 7.25 1.74
N ALA A 143 -14.81 7.77 1.52
CA ALA A 143 -15.70 8.22 2.58
C ALA A 143 -16.02 7.16 3.67
N PRO A 144 -16.19 5.86 3.36
CA PRO A 144 -16.44 4.84 4.38
C PRO A 144 -15.15 4.26 5.02
N LEU A 145 -13.97 4.70 4.57
CA LEU A 145 -12.69 4.23 5.09
C LEU A 145 -12.25 5.04 6.30
N ASP A 146 -11.64 4.38 7.27
CA ASP A 146 -11.07 4.99 8.47
C ASP A 146 -9.71 5.65 8.14
N ILE A 147 -9.73 6.69 7.29
CA ILE A 147 -8.53 7.38 6.81
C ILE A 147 -8.22 8.57 7.74
N PRO A 148 -6.97 8.71 8.24
CA PRO A 148 -6.58 9.87 9.04
C PRO A 148 -6.63 11.16 8.21
N PRO A 149 -6.59 12.36 8.83
CA PRO A 149 -6.48 13.61 8.10
C PRO A 149 -5.31 13.56 7.10
N LEU A 150 -5.52 14.06 5.88
CA LEU A 150 -4.52 14.03 4.81
C LEU A 150 -3.89 15.39 4.58
N ALA A 151 -2.61 15.40 4.20
CA ALA A 151 -1.89 16.57 3.72
C ALA A 151 -0.96 16.19 2.55
N PRO A 152 -0.54 17.17 1.71
CA PRO A 152 0.47 16.91 0.71
C PRO A 152 1.75 16.39 1.36
N VAL A 153 2.38 15.39 0.74
CA VAL A 153 3.63 14.79 1.23
C VAL A 153 4.72 15.86 1.26
N PRO A 154 5.23 16.24 2.44
CA PRO A 154 6.26 17.26 2.52
C PRO A 154 7.62 16.71 2.06
N GLN A 155 8.54 17.60 1.67
CA GLN A 155 9.88 17.21 1.18
C GLN A 155 10.68 16.39 2.20
N ASP A 156 10.44 16.62 3.49
CA ASP A 156 11.10 15.92 4.60
C ASP A 156 10.38 14.62 5.02
N HIS A 157 9.37 14.16 4.28
CA HIS A 157 8.71 12.87 4.52
C HIS A 157 9.65 11.68 4.29
N VAL A 158 9.50 10.59 5.05
CA VAL A 158 10.37 9.39 4.95
C VAL A 158 10.30 8.74 3.54
N LEU A 159 9.14 8.79 2.90
CA LEU A 159 8.93 8.32 1.52
C LEU A 159 9.90 8.94 0.50
N THR A 160 10.37 10.20 0.70
CA THR A 160 11.33 10.83 -0.22
C THR A 160 12.74 10.26 -0.12
N ARG A 161 13.01 9.44 0.91
CA ARG A 161 14.34 8.92 1.23
C ARG A 161 14.33 7.48 1.76
N SER A 162 13.31 6.70 1.44
CA SER A 162 13.19 5.31 1.91
C SER A 162 14.21 4.38 1.23
N PHE A 163 14.58 4.68 -0.01
CA PHE A 163 15.68 3.99 -0.73
C PHE A 163 16.50 4.97 -1.59
N TYR A 164 15.88 5.60 -2.58
CA TYR A 164 16.42 6.71 -3.35
C TYR A 164 16.09 8.05 -2.70
N LEU A 165 16.88 9.08 -3.00
CA LEU A 165 16.54 10.48 -2.70
C LEU A 165 15.68 11.05 -3.83
N LEU A 166 14.44 11.41 -3.50
CA LEU A 166 13.43 11.93 -4.42
C LEU A 166 12.99 13.32 -4.02
N ARG A 167 12.54 14.11 -5.01
CA ARG A 167 11.93 15.43 -4.80
C ARG A 167 10.44 15.44 -5.16
N ASN A 168 10.05 14.56 -6.06
CA ASN A 168 8.70 14.37 -6.55
C ASN A 168 8.49 12.87 -6.84
N PHE A 169 7.26 12.51 -7.16
CA PHE A 169 6.82 11.12 -7.31
C PHE A 169 6.16 10.90 -8.68
N PRO A 170 6.90 11.15 -9.79
CA PRO A 170 6.31 11.08 -11.12
C PRO A 170 5.86 9.67 -11.48
N GLY A 171 4.86 9.58 -12.34
CA GLY A 171 4.41 8.33 -12.96
C GLY A 171 4.39 8.52 -14.47
N ARG A 172 3.31 8.11 -15.13
CA ARG A 172 3.09 8.46 -16.55
C ARG A 172 2.86 9.97 -16.70
N TYR A 173 2.24 10.57 -15.70
CA TYR A 173 2.06 12.02 -15.60
C TYR A 173 3.04 12.65 -14.60
N LEU A 174 3.28 13.94 -14.79
CA LEU A 174 4.15 14.76 -13.94
C LEU A 174 3.31 15.55 -12.93
N ASP A 175 3.94 15.87 -11.80
CA ASP A 175 3.57 16.98 -10.92
C ASP A 175 2.16 17.00 -10.32
N SER A 176 1.47 15.85 -10.19
CA SER A 176 0.32 15.78 -9.26
C SER A 176 0.80 15.75 -7.81
N ASP A 177 0.22 16.57 -6.95
CA ASP A 177 0.43 16.47 -5.50
C ASP A 177 0.10 15.06 -5.03
N VAL A 178 1.02 14.48 -4.25
CA VAL A 178 0.78 13.21 -3.56
C VAL A 178 0.41 13.52 -2.12
N TRP A 179 -0.64 12.88 -1.62
CA TRP A 179 -1.18 13.08 -0.29
C TRP A 179 -0.97 11.86 0.59
N ALA A 180 -0.60 12.08 1.85
CA ALA A 180 -0.44 11.06 2.87
C ALA A 180 -1.06 11.54 4.19
N GLU A 181 -0.99 10.71 5.23
CA GLU A 181 -1.36 11.11 6.59
C GLU A 181 -0.68 12.42 6.99
N ALA A 182 -1.50 13.36 7.45
CA ALA A 182 -1.05 14.67 7.88
C ALA A 182 -0.20 14.53 9.15
N PRO A 183 0.95 15.21 9.22
CA PRO A 183 1.78 15.16 10.40
C PRO A 183 1.08 15.78 11.62
N PRO A 184 1.47 15.42 12.85
CA PRO A 184 0.98 16.04 14.07
C PRO A 184 1.10 17.58 14.02
N ALA A 185 0.05 18.26 14.47
CA ALA A 185 0.05 19.71 14.53
C ALA A 185 1.20 20.23 15.41
N GLY A 186 2.01 21.14 14.88
CA GLY A 186 3.17 21.70 15.59
C GLY A 186 4.41 20.80 15.62
N ALA A 187 4.48 19.77 14.77
CA ALA A 187 5.70 18.99 14.59
C ALA A 187 6.86 19.89 14.11
N GLU A 188 7.84 20.08 14.99
CA GLU A 188 9.11 20.75 14.70
C GLU A 188 10.24 19.73 14.64
N ALA A 189 11.33 20.07 13.94
CA ALA A 189 12.50 19.22 13.92
C ALA A 189 13.16 19.32 15.30
N ALA A 190 13.56 18.18 15.87
CA ALA A 190 14.37 18.20 17.08
C ALA A 190 15.66 18.99 16.82
N GLU A 191 16.18 19.66 17.85
CA GLU A 191 17.39 20.48 17.73
C GLU A 191 18.57 19.63 17.19
N GLY A 192 19.14 20.04 16.06
CA GLY A 192 20.21 19.30 15.37
C GLY A 192 19.75 18.17 14.44
N ALA A 193 18.46 17.84 14.36
CA ALA A 193 17.93 16.85 13.43
C ALA A 193 17.71 17.47 12.03
N PRO A 194 18.13 16.80 10.94
CA PRO A 194 17.95 17.33 9.59
C PRO A 194 16.48 17.32 9.10
N PHE A 195 15.60 16.57 9.77
CA PHE A 195 14.20 16.38 9.37
C PHE A 195 13.27 16.29 10.58
N ARG A 196 12.00 16.66 10.38
CA ARG A 196 10.95 16.46 11.38
C ARG A 196 10.61 14.98 11.53
N ASN A 197 10.26 14.55 12.74
CA ASN A 197 9.60 13.27 12.93
C ASN A 197 8.11 13.47 12.64
N LEU A 198 7.72 13.18 11.39
CA LEU A 198 6.39 13.52 10.89
C LEU A 198 5.34 12.48 11.16
N ASN A 199 5.72 11.21 11.32
CA ASN A 199 4.90 10.07 11.71
C ASN A 199 5.86 8.98 12.23
N ASP A 200 5.49 8.28 13.31
CA ASP A 200 6.24 7.17 13.88
C ASP A 200 6.08 5.86 13.08
N GLY A 201 5.15 5.82 12.11
CA GLY A 201 4.87 4.67 11.26
C GLY A 201 4.70 4.96 9.77
N VAL A 202 4.20 3.95 9.07
CA VAL A 202 3.84 3.99 7.66
C VAL A 202 2.43 4.59 7.51
N SER A 203 2.29 5.60 6.66
CA SER A 203 0.99 6.21 6.35
C SER A 203 0.04 5.13 5.82
N PRO A 204 -1.16 4.93 6.39
CA PRO A 204 -2.07 3.87 5.95
C PRO A 204 -2.58 4.10 4.53
N VAL A 205 -2.54 5.35 4.05
CA VAL A 205 -2.98 5.72 2.71
C VAL A 205 -1.96 6.64 2.03
N LEU A 206 -1.79 6.45 0.73
CA LEU A 206 -1.13 7.38 -0.19
C LEU A 206 -2.06 7.64 -1.38
N ILE A 207 -2.19 8.88 -1.83
CA ILE A 207 -3.08 9.27 -2.92
C ILE A 207 -2.34 10.12 -3.94
N GLY A 208 -2.48 9.82 -5.24
CA GLY A 208 -2.09 10.74 -6.30
C GLY A 208 -2.66 10.31 -7.65
N GLY A 209 -2.39 11.09 -8.70
CA GLY A 209 -3.01 10.90 -10.02
C GLY A 209 -2.02 10.56 -11.14
N ASN A 210 -0.80 10.16 -10.79
CA ASN A 210 0.29 10.07 -11.74
C ASN A 210 0.26 8.82 -12.64
N ALA A 211 -0.73 7.92 -12.52
CA ALA A 211 -0.85 6.70 -13.31
C ALA A 211 0.44 5.87 -13.27
N TRP A 212 0.83 5.45 -12.05
CA TRP A 212 2.13 4.81 -11.81
C TRP A 212 2.24 3.43 -12.42
N ALA A 213 1.18 2.62 -12.36
CA ALA A 213 1.19 1.28 -12.96
C ALA A 213 1.54 1.34 -14.45
N GLU A 214 1.00 2.32 -15.19
CA GLU A 214 1.29 2.48 -16.61
C GLU A 214 2.76 2.88 -16.87
N ALA A 215 3.36 3.69 -15.99
CA ALA A 215 4.77 4.01 -16.11
C ALA A 215 5.69 2.83 -15.82
N TRP A 216 5.27 1.95 -14.90
CA TRP A 216 6.01 0.74 -14.54
C TRP A 216 5.76 -0.44 -15.47
N ALA A 217 4.68 -0.41 -16.27
CA ALA A 217 4.23 -1.55 -17.03
C ALA A 217 5.19 -1.94 -18.15
N VAL A 218 5.52 -3.23 -18.16
CA VAL A 218 6.38 -3.89 -19.15
C VAL A 218 5.70 -5.12 -19.72
N ASP A 219 6.02 -5.45 -20.96
CA ASP A 219 5.63 -6.71 -21.59
C ASP A 219 6.51 -7.88 -21.11
N ASP A 220 6.25 -9.08 -21.65
CA ASP A 220 7.02 -10.29 -21.34
C ASP A 220 8.52 -10.20 -21.73
N ASN A 221 8.89 -9.25 -22.59
CA ASN A 221 10.27 -8.99 -23.00
C ASN A 221 10.94 -7.90 -22.14
N GLY A 222 10.24 -7.35 -21.14
CA GLY A 222 10.72 -6.23 -20.33
C GLY A 222 10.66 -4.88 -21.05
N LEU A 223 9.95 -4.78 -22.17
CA LEU A 223 9.80 -3.53 -22.90
C LEU A 223 8.62 -2.71 -22.34
N PRO A 224 8.76 -1.38 -22.20
CA PRO A 224 7.68 -0.55 -21.69
C PRO A 224 6.41 -0.61 -22.55
N MET A 225 5.24 -0.76 -21.91
CA MET A 225 3.94 -0.86 -22.60
C MET A 225 3.31 0.49 -22.90
N PHE A 226 3.55 1.50 -22.06
CA PHE A 226 2.96 2.84 -22.21
C PHE A 226 4.03 3.89 -22.43
N SER A 227 3.74 4.86 -23.30
CA SER A 227 4.59 6.04 -23.47
C SER A 227 4.59 6.91 -22.22
N VAL A 228 5.78 7.29 -21.77
CA VAL A 228 6.00 8.23 -20.67
C VAL A 228 6.83 9.38 -21.23
N GLY A 229 6.26 10.59 -21.26
CA GLY A 229 6.90 11.75 -21.86
C GLY A 229 7.35 11.55 -23.30
N ALA A 230 8.39 12.27 -23.72
CA ALA A 230 8.99 12.14 -25.05
C ALA A 230 10.52 12.16 -25.00
N GLY A 231 11.14 11.34 -25.84
CA GLY A 231 12.60 11.28 -25.99
C GLY A 231 13.34 10.99 -24.68
N PHE A 232 14.51 11.60 -24.51
CA PHE A 232 15.37 11.39 -23.35
C PHE A 232 14.72 11.79 -22.02
N GLU A 233 13.89 12.84 -22.02
CA GLU A 233 13.21 13.28 -20.80
C GLU A 233 12.13 12.28 -20.37
N GLY A 234 11.46 11.63 -21.33
CA GLY A 234 10.52 10.54 -21.06
C GLY A 234 11.18 9.34 -20.38
N GLU A 235 12.36 8.92 -20.85
CA GLU A 235 13.12 7.85 -20.22
C GLU A 235 13.59 8.22 -18.81
N ARG A 236 13.98 9.48 -18.59
CA ARG A 236 14.31 9.99 -17.26
C ARG A 236 13.09 9.97 -16.34
N GLN A 237 11.93 10.40 -16.83
CA GLN A 237 10.68 10.37 -16.06
C GLN A 237 10.31 8.94 -15.67
N ARG A 238 10.40 7.98 -16.60
CA ARG A 238 10.17 6.56 -16.31
C ARG A 238 11.12 6.02 -15.26
N GLU A 239 12.41 6.34 -15.35
CA GLU A 239 13.39 5.99 -14.32
C GLU A 239 13.02 6.59 -12.96
N MET A 240 12.56 7.84 -12.91
CA MET A 240 12.08 8.45 -11.67
C MET A 240 10.82 7.77 -11.13
N ALA A 241 9.91 7.34 -12.01
CA ALA A 241 8.74 6.56 -11.61
C ALA A 241 9.15 5.22 -10.98
N TYR A 242 10.11 4.51 -11.57
CA TYR A 242 10.65 3.28 -10.97
C TYR A 242 11.27 3.52 -9.60
N ARG A 243 12.03 4.61 -9.43
CA ARG A 243 12.60 4.97 -8.12
C ARG A 243 11.53 5.29 -7.10
N PHE A 244 10.44 5.95 -7.50
CA PHE A 244 9.30 6.15 -6.62
C PHE A 244 8.68 4.81 -6.20
N GLY A 245 8.43 3.89 -7.14
CA GLY A 245 7.91 2.56 -6.81
C GLY A 245 8.82 1.81 -5.83
N VAL A 246 10.15 1.86 -6.02
CA VAL A 246 11.11 1.28 -5.07
C VAL A 246 11.01 1.95 -3.70
N ASN A 247 10.99 3.28 -3.63
CA ASN A 247 10.82 3.99 -2.36
C ASN A 247 9.51 3.61 -1.67
N LEU A 248 8.41 3.51 -2.41
CA LEU A 248 7.11 3.14 -1.90
C LEU A 248 7.14 1.75 -1.26
N ILE A 249 7.62 0.74 -1.97
CA ILE A 249 7.64 -0.63 -1.44
C ILE A 249 8.65 -0.77 -0.30
N MET A 250 9.81 -0.12 -0.37
CA MET A 250 10.75 -0.09 0.75
C MET A 250 10.16 0.64 1.96
N TYR A 251 9.39 1.71 1.76
CA TYR A 251 8.68 2.41 2.83
C TYR A 251 7.66 1.49 3.52
N VAL A 252 6.84 0.76 2.74
CA VAL A 252 5.88 -0.21 3.29
C VAL A 252 6.57 -1.33 4.06
N LEU A 253 7.57 -1.98 3.45
CA LEU A 253 8.18 -3.18 4.01
C LEU A 253 9.12 -2.91 5.20
N THR A 254 9.70 -1.71 5.28
CA THR A 254 10.58 -1.36 6.41
C THR A 254 9.83 -0.76 7.59
N GLY A 255 8.55 -0.42 7.44
CA GLY A 255 7.73 0.04 8.55
C GLY A 255 8.32 1.28 9.25
N ASN A 256 8.21 1.27 10.57
CA ASN A 256 8.78 2.27 11.48
C ASN A 256 10.31 2.21 11.63
N TYR A 257 11.00 1.20 11.06
CA TYR A 257 12.45 1.06 11.26
C TYR A 257 13.24 2.29 10.83
N LYS A 258 12.81 2.99 9.77
CA LYS A 258 13.49 4.18 9.25
C LYS A 258 13.21 5.46 10.06
N SER A 259 12.03 5.59 10.67
CA SER A 259 11.73 6.66 11.64
C SER A 259 12.42 6.38 12.97
N ASP A 260 12.48 5.12 13.40
CA ASP A 260 13.07 4.68 14.67
C ASP A 260 14.60 4.85 14.72
N GLN A 261 15.31 4.66 13.60
CA GLN A 261 16.77 4.87 13.55
C GLN A 261 17.21 6.28 13.97
N VAL A 262 16.34 7.29 13.79
CA VAL A 262 16.63 8.68 14.19
C VAL A 262 16.61 8.82 15.73
N HIS A 263 15.94 7.92 16.45
CA HIS A 263 15.81 7.94 17.91
C HIS A 263 16.92 7.15 18.63
N VAL A 264 17.63 6.27 17.92
CA VAL A 264 18.68 5.42 18.51
C VAL A 264 19.76 6.23 19.24
N PRO A 265 20.30 7.35 18.71
CA PRO A 265 21.29 8.15 19.45
C PRO A 265 20.75 8.69 20.78
N ALA A 266 19.53 9.23 20.79
CA ALA A 266 18.90 9.77 22.00
C ALA A 266 18.58 8.69 23.06
N LEU A 267 18.25 7.47 22.62
CA LEU A 267 18.06 6.32 23.51
C LEU A 267 19.39 5.86 24.12
N LEU A 268 20.48 5.87 23.34
CA LEU A 268 21.82 5.52 23.83
C LEU A 268 22.35 6.57 24.81
N ASP A 269 22.06 7.84 24.60
CA ASP A 269 22.45 8.92 25.51
C ASP A 269 21.68 8.80 26.85
N ARG A 270 20.37 8.52 26.82
CA ARG A 270 19.58 8.22 28.02
C ARG A 270 20.08 7.00 28.79
N LEU A 271 20.42 5.91 28.08
CA LEU A 271 20.98 4.71 28.72
C LEU A 271 22.34 4.99 29.38
N ARG A 272 23.18 5.84 28.78
CA ARG A 272 24.43 6.28 29.41
C ARG A 272 24.18 7.13 30.66
N GLU A 273 23.24 8.05 30.61
CA GLU A 273 22.86 8.87 31.77
C GLU A 273 22.30 8.00 32.92
N GLU A 274 21.50 6.97 32.61
CA GLU A 274 20.99 6.02 33.60
C GLU A 274 22.11 5.13 34.20
N GLU A 275 23.10 4.71 33.40
CA GLU A 275 24.27 3.97 33.88
C GLU A 275 25.18 4.82 34.78
N GLU A 276 25.28 6.14 34.53
CA GLU A 276 26.05 7.07 35.36
C GLU A 276 25.35 7.38 36.71
N VAL A 277 24.03 7.29 36.79
CA VAL A 277 23.25 7.51 38.02
C VAL A 277 23.30 6.28 38.96
N VAL A 278 23.68 5.11 38.46
CA VAL A 278 23.75 3.84 39.21
C VAL A 278 25.16 3.54 39.75
N GLN A 279 26.17 4.36 39.43
CA GLN A 279 27.54 4.30 39.99
C GLN A 279 27.77 5.35 41.09
#